data_AF-A0A944I083-F1
#
_entry.id   AF-A0A944I083-F1
#
_cell.length_a   1.000
_cell.length_b   1.000
_cell.length_c   1.000
_cell.angle_alpha   90.00
_cell.angle_beta   90.00
_cell.angle_gamma   90.00
#
_symmetry.space_group_name_H-M   'P 1'
#
loop_
_entity.id
_entity.type
_entity.pdbx_description
1 polymer ?
#
loop_
_entity_poly.entity_id
_entity_poly.type
_entity_poly.pdbx_seq_one_letter_code
_entity_poly.pdbx_strand_id
1 'polypeptide(L)'
;MPAGWRFIAQRALPEEILDWEVPFALSSNPKRDLSGPGAMAGTIQPEYARMLGADGKPILQEWDTKLYLEIDGVIRWGGVVTKTSYDGPQASIQCEGFSCYPQGIPYEDYMVSGALITPKDPYAGKDKNHDGWVDGKKGKQRVPDPPKPYGGPRVDVYDAFRKVWSHVQSKPYGNIGLKIDSHKLGELLGTSDGQNPWELAWWDNPDCGQTLDTLTSTTPFDWIETHAWSGSGNTIEHRLRLGTPRLGRKRDDLRFADGENLIAIAKPEGMGDDYANEVVVLGKGEGRKMARAQVHRYDGRLRRVATVTDKTLSSSSSLNTRGQQESAGRTKALQIPAIQVIDHPNARLGSWQLGDDIRVQVHVPWVGDVDVWHRIVSDEISADGTVVLTLKRSDAFHY
;
A
#
# COMPACT_ATOMS: atom_id res chain seq x y z
N MET A 1 -29.92 6.54 -10.85
CA MET A 1 -28.72 5.75 -11.16
C MET A 1 -28.73 5.41 -12.64
N PRO A 2 -27.59 5.39 -13.33
CA PRO A 2 -27.48 4.93 -14.72
C PRO A 2 -27.85 3.46 -14.85
N ALA A 3 -28.20 3.02 -16.06
CA ALA A 3 -28.39 1.61 -16.35
C ALA A 3 -27.12 0.81 -16.01
N GLY A 4 -27.29 -0.36 -15.40
CA GLY A 4 -26.18 -1.24 -15.02
C GLY A 4 -25.50 -0.92 -13.69
N TRP A 5 -25.81 0.21 -13.05
CA TRP A 5 -25.26 0.58 -11.75
C TRP A 5 -26.15 0.09 -10.61
N ARG A 6 -25.57 -0.60 -9.64
CA ARG A 6 -26.24 -0.92 -8.37
C ARG A 6 -25.27 -0.94 -7.20
N PHE A 7 -25.82 -0.69 -6.01
CA PHE A 7 -25.12 -0.85 -4.75
C PHE A 7 -25.68 -2.04 -3.99
N ILE A 8 -24.79 -2.90 -3.51
CA ILE A 8 -25.14 -4.16 -2.84
C ILE A 8 -24.68 -4.08 -1.39
N ALA A 9 -25.59 -4.29 -0.44
CA ALA A 9 -25.28 -4.40 0.98
C ALA A 9 -25.14 -5.87 1.37
N GLN A 10 -24.09 -6.19 2.12
CA GLN A 10 -23.83 -7.52 2.65
C GLN A 10 -23.42 -7.40 4.11
N ARG A 11 -23.89 -8.32 4.96
CA ARG A 11 -23.40 -8.43 6.33
C ARG A 11 -21.93 -8.85 6.30
N ALA A 12 -21.11 -8.27 7.17
CA ALA A 12 -19.69 -8.60 7.26
C ALA A 12 -19.51 -10.02 7.83
N LEU A 13 -20.29 -10.38 8.86
CA LEU A 13 -20.22 -11.66 9.56
C LEU A 13 -21.59 -12.12 10.11
N PRO A 14 -22.11 -13.29 9.71
CA PRO A 14 -21.71 -14.08 8.54
C PRO A 14 -21.99 -13.31 7.25
N GLU A 15 -21.35 -13.72 6.15
CA GLU A 15 -21.51 -13.08 4.85
C GLU A 15 -22.88 -13.43 4.22
N GLU A 16 -23.84 -12.52 4.35
CA GLU A 16 -25.18 -12.65 3.78
C GLU A 16 -25.55 -11.36 3.02
N ILE A 17 -26.06 -11.48 1.80
CA ILE A 17 -26.55 -10.31 1.05
C ILE A 17 -27.83 -9.81 1.73
N LEU A 18 -27.81 -8.54 2.15
CA LEU A 18 -28.92 -7.87 2.81
C LEU A 18 -29.84 -7.17 1.80
N ASP A 19 -29.24 -6.56 0.79
CA ASP A 19 -29.96 -5.84 -0.27
C ASP A 19 -29.13 -5.80 -1.55
N TRP A 20 -29.80 -5.95 -2.69
CA TRP A 20 -29.22 -5.92 -4.03
C TRP A 20 -29.26 -4.53 -4.67
N GLU A 21 -30.11 -3.63 -4.17
CA GLU A 21 -30.38 -2.33 -4.77
C GLU A 21 -30.48 -1.25 -3.69
N VAL A 22 -29.39 -1.06 -2.93
CA VAL A 22 -29.30 -0.02 -1.90
C VAL A 22 -29.54 1.35 -2.58
N PRO A 23 -30.51 2.18 -2.11
CA PRO A 23 -30.82 3.48 -2.68
C PRO A 23 -29.81 4.53 -2.22
N PHE A 24 -28.56 4.34 -2.62
CA PHE A 24 -27.41 5.12 -2.19
C PHE A 24 -27.15 6.29 -3.16
N ALA A 25 -27.31 7.52 -2.67
CA ALA A 25 -27.01 8.73 -3.42
C ALA A 25 -25.58 9.19 -3.10
N LEU A 26 -24.66 9.06 -4.06
CA LEU A 26 -23.25 9.41 -3.87
C LEU A 26 -23.06 10.89 -3.51
N SER A 27 -22.32 11.14 -2.44
CA SER A 27 -21.79 12.46 -2.04
C SER A 27 -20.32 12.61 -2.44
N SER A 28 -19.59 11.50 -2.52
CA SER A 28 -18.30 11.37 -3.18
C SER A 28 -18.34 10.13 -4.05
N ASN A 29 -17.73 10.15 -5.24
CA ASN A 29 -17.79 8.95 -6.06
C ASN A 29 -16.86 7.85 -5.49
N PRO A 30 -17.08 6.58 -5.86
CA PRO A 30 -16.26 5.48 -5.39
C PRO A 30 -14.84 5.64 -5.91
N LYS A 31 -13.91 5.80 -4.98
CA LYS A 31 -12.49 6.04 -5.22
C LYS A 31 -11.68 4.81 -4.84
N ARG A 32 -10.76 4.39 -5.70
CA ARG A 32 -9.71 3.41 -5.39
C ARG A 32 -8.36 4.10 -5.34
N ASP A 33 -7.49 3.64 -4.45
CA ASP A 33 -6.13 4.16 -4.30
C ASP A 33 -5.11 3.04 -4.51
N LEU A 34 -4.02 3.34 -5.22
CA LEU A 34 -2.85 2.46 -5.29
C LEU A 34 -2.18 2.48 -3.92
N SER A 35 -2.01 1.31 -3.32
CA SER A 35 -1.49 1.15 -1.96
C SER A 35 -2.29 1.93 -0.91
N GLY A 36 -3.62 1.99 -1.06
CA GLY A 36 -4.53 2.60 -0.09
C GLY A 36 -5.95 1.99 -0.15
N PRO A 37 -6.78 2.20 0.88
CA PRO A 37 -8.09 1.56 0.99
C PRO A 37 -9.11 2.09 -0.03
N GLY A 38 -8.96 3.33 -0.50
CA GLY A 38 -10.03 3.98 -1.23
C GLY A 38 -11.23 4.27 -0.33
N ALA A 39 -12.22 4.98 -0.88
CA ALA A 39 -13.36 5.45 -0.10
C ALA A 39 -14.59 5.69 -0.99
N MET A 40 -15.76 5.66 -0.36
CA MET A 40 -17.02 6.04 -0.97
C MET A 40 -17.92 6.63 0.11
N ALA A 41 -18.58 7.76 -0.19
CA ALA A 41 -19.54 8.37 0.71
C ALA A 41 -20.82 8.70 -0.04
N GLY A 42 -21.93 8.62 0.67
CA GLY A 42 -23.24 8.90 0.10
C GLY A 42 -24.30 9.01 1.17
N THR A 43 -25.52 9.18 0.72
CA THR A 43 -26.67 9.42 1.58
C THR A 43 -27.80 8.47 1.23
N ILE A 44 -28.60 8.17 2.24
CA ILE A 44 -29.81 7.36 2.12
C ILE A 44 -30.99 8.10 2.75
N GLN A 45 -32.20 7.74 2.34
CA GLN A 45 -33.42 8.32 2.90
C GLN A 45 -33.70 7.77 4.31
N PRO A 46 -34.36 8.54 5.19
CA PRO A 46 -34.69 8.12 6.55
C PRO A 46 -35.50 6.83 6.66
N GLU A 47 -36.31 6.50 5.66
CA GLU A 47 -37.09 5.27 5.59
C GLU A 47 -36.16 4.06 5.44
N TYR A 48 -35.19 4.16 4.54
CA TYR A 48 -34.20 3.10 4.30
C TYR A 48 -33.27 2.93 5.50
N ALA A 49 -32.84 4.03 6.13
CA ALA A 49 -31.99 3.99 7.32
C ALA A 49 -32.64 3.23 8.50
N ARG A 50 -33.98 3.16 8.53
CA ARG A 50 -34.77 2.44 9.54
C ARG A 50 -35.11 1.01 9.15
N MET A 51 -34.78 0.58 7.93
CA MET A 51 -35.01 -0.80 7.51
C MET A 51 -34.09 -1.75 8.26
N LEU A 52 -34.65 -2.89 8.63
CA LEU A 52 -33.95 -3.97 9.29
C LEU A 52 -33.79 -5.15 8.34
N GLY A 53 -32.63 -5.80 8.38
CA GLY A 53 -32.41 -7.09 7.74
C GLY A 53 -33.19 -8.21 8.44
N ALA A 54 -33.12 -9.42 7.88
CA ALA A 54 -33.75 -10.61 8.46
C ALA A 54 -33.22 -10.95 9.87
N ASP A 55 -32.03 -10.47 10.20
CA ASP A 55 -31.38 -10.57 11.50
C ASP A 55 -31.85 -9.53 12.53
N GLY A 56 -32.78 -8.64 12.15
CA GLY A 56 -33.30 -7.60 13.02
C GLY A 56 -32.35 -6.42 13.26
N LYS A 57 -31.24 -6.35 12.53
CA LYS A 57 -30.27 -5.24 12.59
C LYS A 57 -30.47 -4.27 11.43
N PRO A 58 -30.04 -3.00 11.55
CA PRO A 58 -29.99 -2.09 10.41
C PRO A 58 -29.28 -2.71 9.19
N ILE A 59 -29.76 -2.38 7.99
CA ILE A 59 -29.14 -2.84 6.74
C ILE A 59 -27.72 -2.25 6.62
N LEU A 60 -27.57 -0.95 6.86
CA LEU A 60 -26.28 -0.27 6.90
C LEU A 60 -25.91 0.01 8.35
N GLN A 61 -24.86 -0.63 8.83
CA GLN A 61 -24.33 -0.45 10.18
C GLN A 61 -22.80 -0.44 10.17
N GLU A 62 -22.22 0.45 10.96
CA GLU A 62 -20.78 0.59 11.09
C GLU A 62 -20.12 -0.71 11.52
N TRP A 63 -19.05 -1.09 10.82
CA TRP A 63 -18.26 -2.30 11.05
C TRP A 63 -19.04 -3.63 11.00
N ASP A 64 -20.29 -3.60 10.53
CA ASP A 64 -21.16 -4.78 10.40
C ASP A 64 -21.65 -4.95 8.96
N THR A 65 -21.64 -3.90 8.13
CA THR A 65 -22.08 -3.95 6.74
C THR A 65 -20.94 -3.65 5.76
N LYS A 66 -20.78 -4.53 4.76
CA LYS A 66 -19.99 -4.33 3.55
C LYS A 66 -20.88 -3.76 2.45
N LEU A 67 -20.38 -2.80 1.67
CA LEU A 67 -21.09 -2.15 0.57
C LEU A 67 -20.25 -2.24 -0.71
N TYR A 68 -20.88 -2.61 -1.82
CA TYR A 68 -20.22 -2.77 -3.12
C TYR A 68 -20.87 -1.90 -4.18
N LEU A 69 -20.07 -1.37 -5.09
CA LEU A 69 -20.52 -0.85 -6.38
C LEU A 69 -20.36 -1.93 -7.44
N GLU A 70 -21.45 -2.28 -8.11
CA GLU A 70 -21.43 -3.06 -9.34
C GLU A 70 -21.83 -2.19 -10.54
N ILE A 71 -21.09 -2.34 -11.63
CA ILE A 71 -21.41 -1.74 -12.93
C ILE A 71 -21.37 -2.87 -13.98
N ASP A 72 -22.51 -3.11 -14.62
CA ASP A 72 -22.69 -4.10 -15.69
C ASP A 72 -22.21 -5.51 -15.29
N GLY A 73 -22.61 -5.96 -14.09
CA GLY A 73 -22.24 -7.27 -13.56
C GLY A 73 -20.79 -7.37 -13.05
N VAL A 74 -20.02 -6.28 -13.06
CA VAL A 74 -18.65 -6.25 -12.57
C VAL A 74 -18.57 -5.40 -11.31
N ILE A 75 -18.07 -5.97 -10.22
CA ILE A 75 -17.80 -5.21 -8.99
C ILE A 75 -16.63 -4.27 -9.26
N ARG A 76 -16.88 -2.96 -9.13
CA ARG A 76 -15.89 -1.91 -9.39
C ARG A 76 -15.24 -1.37 -8.12
N TRP A 77 -15.96 -1.43 -7.01
CA TRP A 77 -15.51 -0.95 -5.71
C TRP A 77 -16.20 -1.74 -4.59
N GLY A 78 -15.54 -1.87 -3.44
CA GLY A 78 -16.08 -2.49 -2.24
C GLY A 78 -15.43 -1.90 -1.00
N GLY A 79 -16.19 -1.91 0.10
CA GLY A 79 -15.73 -1.37 1.37
C GLY A 79 -16.64 -1.75 2.53
N VAL A 80 -16.23 -1.40 3.74
CA VAL A 80 -17.03 -1.54 4.96
C VAL A 80 -17.61 -0.16 5.32
N VAL A 81 -18.84 -0.13 5.83
CA VAL A 81 -19.40 1.09 6.43
C VAL A 81 -18.59 1.42 7.67
N THR A 82 -17.89 2.55 7.69
CA THR A 82 -17.05 2.97 8.83
C THR A 82 -17.73 4.02 9.70
N LYS A 83 -18.68 4.77 9.13
CA LYS A 83 -19.37 5.85 9.85
C LYS A 83 -20.76 6.12 9.27
N THR A 84 -21.74 6.29 10.16
CA THR A 84 -23.03 6.88 9.87
C THR A 84 -23.20 8.18 10.64
N SER A 85 -23.80 9.19 10.01
CA SER A 85 -24.15 10.45 10.66
C SER A 85 -25.50 10.96 10.19
N TYR A 86 -26.24 11.61 11.08
CA TYR A 86 -27.60 12.08 10.82
C TYR A 86 -27.65 13.60 10.96
N ASP A 87 -28.03 14.28 9.89
CA ASP A 87 -28.26 15.73 9.87
C ASP A 87 -29.65 16.01 9.30
N GLY A 88 -30.60 16.33 10.20
CA GLY A 88 -32.01 16.50 9.85
C GLY A 88 -32.57 15.28 9.10
N PRO A 89 -33.08 15.46 7.85
CA PRO A 89 -33.60 14.35 7.05
C PRO A 89 -32.52 13.56 6.30
N GLN A 90 -31.24 13.92 6.41
CA GLN A 90 -30.16 13.29 5.65
C GLN A 90 -29.35 12.34 6.53
N ALA A 91 -29.36 11.05 6.21
CA ALA A 91 -28.43 10.08 6.77
C ALA A 91 -27.23 9.94 5.81
N SER A 92 -26.05 10.33 6.27
CA SER A 92 -24.79 10.21 5.54
C SER A 92 -24.04 8.96 5.98
N ILE A 93 -23.52 8.22 5.02
CA ILE A 93 -22.80 6.97 5.19
C ILE A 93 -21.41 7.13 4.58
N GLN A 94 -20.38 6.77 5.33
CA GLN A 94 -19.00 6.70 4.85
C GLN A 94 -18.57 5.24 4.83
N CYS A 95 -17.93 4.85 3.73
CA CYS A 95 -17.38 3.54 3.52
C CYS A 95 -15.90 3.65 3.12
N GLU A 96 -15.09 2.72 3.60
CA GLU A 96 -13.66 2.61 3.29
C GLU A 96 -13.35 1.19 2.82
N GLY A 97 -12.35 1.03 1.94
CA GLY A 97 -11.89 -0.31 1.54
C GLY A 97 -11.40 -1.14 2.73
N PHE A 98 -11.41 -2.46 2.57
CA PHE A 98 -11.18 -3.45 3.62
C PHE A 98 -9.80 -3.34 4.25
N SER A 99 -8.84 -2.82 3.49
CA SER A 99 -7.48 -2.53 3.93
C SER A 99 -7.39 -1.43 5.01
N CYS A 100 -8.47 -0.71 5.32
CA CYS A 100 -8.54 0.17 6.49
C CYS A 100 -8.66 -0.61 7.81
N TYR A 101 -9.19 -1.83 7.78
CA TYR A 101 -9.60 -2.59 8.97
C TYR A 101 -8.50 -2.84 10.01
N PRO A 102 -7.22 -3.08 9.64
CA PRO A 102 -6.16 -3.31 10.62
C PRO A 102 -5.80 -2.08 11.47
N GLN A 103 -6.22 -0.87 11.07
CA GLN A 103 -5.91 0.36 11.80
C GLN A 103 -6.62 0.36 13.16
N GLY A 104 -5.87 0.61 14.23
CA GLY A 104 -6.35 0.55 15.61
C GLY A 104 -6.34 -0.85 16.23
N ILE A 105 -5.99 -1.90 15.49
CA ILE A 105 -5.96 -3.28 16.00
C ILE A 105 -4.55 -3.61 16.52
N PRO A 106 -4.38 -3.97 17.81
CA PRO A 106 -3.07 -4.34 18.34
C PRO A 106 -2.61 -5.69 17.79
N TYR A 107 -1.32 -5.80 17.50
CA TYR A 107 -0.69 -7.09 17.24
C TYR A 107 -0.35 -7.77 18.58
N GLU A 108 -0.90 -8.96 18.79
CA GLU A 108 -0.86 -9.68 20.09
C GLU A 108 0.04 -10.92 20.06
N ASP A 109 0.86 -11.06 19.02
CA ASP A 109 1.81 -12.18 18.87
C ASP A 109 3.26 -11.65 18.93
N TYR A 110 4.22 -12.53 18.65
CA TYR A 110 5.63 -12.22 18.60
C TYR A 110 6.24 -12.68 17.28
N MET A 111 6.91 -11.76 16.57
CA MET A 111 7.65 -12.07 15.36
C MET A 111 8.99 -11.35 15.37
N VAL A 112 10.07 -12.11 15.14
CA VAL A 112 11.42 -11.57 15.00
C VAL A 112 12.07 -12.11 13.73
N SER A 113 12.80 -11.26 13.04
CA SER A 113 13.53 -11.55 11.81
C SER A 113 14.98 -11.10 11.95
N GLY A 114 15.91 -12.05 11.75
CA GLY A 114 17.35 -11.78 11.85
C GLY A 114 17.83 -11.53 13.28
N ALA A 115 17.30 -12.26 14.28
CA ALA A 115 17.78 -12.17 15.66
C ALA A 115 19.25 -12.62 15.78
N LEU A 116 20.05 -11.98 16.65
CA LEU A 116 21.40 -12.44 16.94
C LEU A 116 21.36 -13.73 17.77
N ILE A 117 21.90 -14.82 17.23
CA ILE A 117 22.03 -16.09 17.93
C ILE A 117 23.43 -16.17 18.52
N THR A 118 23.52 -16.23 19.85
CA THR A 118 24.76 -16.50 20.59
C THR A 118 24.75 -17.96 21.06
N PRO A 119 25.51 -18.87 20.42
CA PRO A 119 25.51 -20.27 20.82
C PRO A 119 26.01 -20.44 22.25
N LYS A 120 25.45 -21.41 22.98
CA LYS A 120 25.97 -21.76 24.30
C LYS A 120 27.40 -22.25 24.16
N ASP A 121 28.31 -21.65 24.91
CA ASP A 121 29.69 -22.12 25.01
C ASP A 121 29.75 -23.33 25.96
N PRO A 122 30.07 -24.54 25.48
CA PRO A 122 30.17 -25.74 26.32
C PRO A 122 31.36 -25.71 27.28
N TYR A 123 32.28 -24.75 27.15
CA TYR A 123 33.45 -24.55 28.00
C TYR A 123 33.36 -23.30 28.89
N ALA A 124 32.23 -22.57 28.84
CA ALA A 124 32.00 -21.45 29.75
C ALA A 124 32.17 -21.88 31.21
N GLY A 125 33.07 -21.20 31.93
CA GLY A 125 33.36 -21.47 33.34
C GLY A 125 34.13 -22.77 33.63
N LYS A 126 34.72 -23.41 32.61
CA LYS A 126 35.55 -24.62 32.76
C LYS A 126 37.06 -24.35 32.92
N ASP A 127 37.48 -23.09 32.84
CA ASP A 127 38.82 -22.63 33.19
C ASP A 127 38.68 -21.59 34.30
N LYS A 128 38.60 -22.06 35.55
CA LYS A 128 38.39 -21.19 36.71
C LYS A 128 39.69 -20.54 37.19
N ASN A 129 40.82 -21.17 36.89
CA ASN A 129 42.14 -20.67 37.29
C ASN A 129 42.79 -19.78 36.22
N HIS A 130 42.09 -19.54 35.10
CA HIS A 130 42.49 -18.67 33.98
C HIS A 130 43.83 -19.09 33.36
N ASP A 131 44.12 -20.39 33.30
CA ASP A 131 45.39 -20.91 32.76
C ASP A 131 45.29 -21.38 31.31
N GLY A 132 44.11 -21.25 30.68
CA GLY A 132 43.84 -21.58 29.29
C GLY A 132 43.54 -23.06 29.05
N TRP A 133 43.42 -23.86 30.12
CA TRP A 133 43.07 -25.28 30.06
C TRP A 133 41.77 -25.57 30.78
N VAL A 134 41.10 -26.64 30.36
CA VAL A 134 39.95 -27.14 31.12
C VAL A 134 40.45 -27.59 32.49
N ASP A 135 39.79 -27.16 33.56
CA ASP A 135 40.09 -27.50 34.96
C ASP A 135 40.32 -29.02 35.10
N GLY A 136 41.46 -29.41 35.68
CA GLY A 136 41.86 -30.82 35.85
C GLY A 136 42.40 -31.51 34.59
N LYS A 137 42.50 -30.82 33.44
CA LYS A 137 43.03 -31.34 32.17
C LYS A 137 44.18 -30.51 31.59
N LYS A 138 44.95 -29.84 32.45
CA LYS A 138 46.14 -29.09 32.06
C LYS A 138 47.12 -29.94 31.23
N GLY A 139 47.56 -29.41 30.09
CA GLY A 139 48.42 -30.11 29.13
C GLY A 139 47.71 -31.15 28.24
N LYS A 140 46.41 -31.42 28.46
CA LYS A 140 45.63 -32.43 27.71
C LYS A 140 44.51 -31.81 26.88
N GLN A 141 43.84 -30.77 27.37
CA GLN A 141 42.73 -30.12 26.67
C GLN A 141 42.70 -28.61 26.95
N ARG A 142 43.06 -27.81 25.94
CA ARG A 142 42.91 -26.34 26.00
C ARG A 142 41.43 -25.98 25.94
N VAL A 143 41.05 -24.87 26.57
CA VAL A 143 39.74 -24.27 26.35
C VAL A 143 39.70 -23.69 24.93
N PRO A 144 38.81 -24.15 24.05
CA PRO A 144 38.61 -23.55 22.73
C PRO A 144 38.03 -22.13 22.86
N ASP A 145 38.23 -21.31 21.83
CA ASP A 145 37.54 -20.02 21.75
C ASP A 145 36.01 -20.22 21.77
N PRO A 146 35.25 -19.34 22.43
CA PRO A 146 33.80 -19.40 22.43
C PRO A 146 33.23 -19.36 21.00
N PRO A 147 32.12 -20.08 20.73
CA PRO A 147 31.45 -20.01 19.45
C PRO A 147 31.00 -18.57 19.15
N LYS A 148 31.25 -18.12 17.91
CA LYS A 148 30.91 -16.75 17.49
C LYS A 148 29.38 -16.60 17.28
N PRO A 149 28.78 -15.47 17.69
CA PRO A 149 27.41 -15.16 17.35
C PRO A 149 27.15 -15.09 15.84
N TYR A 150 25.93 -15.41 15.40
CA TYR A 150 25.52 -15.32 13.99
C TYR A 150 24.05 -14.86 13.88
N GLY A 151 23.68 -14.32 12.71
CA GLY A 151 22.30 -13.90 12.45
C GLY A 151 21.36 -15.08 12.25
N GLY A 152 20.20 -15.02 12.88
CA GLY A 152 19.14 -16.02 12.78
C GLY A 152 18.37 -15.95 11.46
N PRO A 153 17.33 -16.80 11.32
CA PRO A 153 16.45 -16.81 10.15
C PRO A 153 15.82 -15.43 9.90
N ARG A 154 15.65 -15.09 8.62
CA ARG A 154 15.00 -13.85 8.20
C ARG A 154 13.69 -14.12 7.46
N VAL A 155 12.76 -13.20 7.59
CA VAL A 155 11.39 -13.25 7.09
C VAL A 155 11.28 -12.33 5.88
N ASP A 156 10.65 -12.80 4.80
CA ASP A 156 10.32 -11.96 3.64
C ASP A 156 9.29 -10.90 4.00
N VAL A 157 9.39 -9.70 3.41
CA VAL A 157 8.46 -8.59 3.69
C VAL A 157 7.01 -8.99 3.43
N TYR A 158 6.71 -9.74 2.35
CA TYR A 158 5.35 -10.22 2.10
C TYR A 158 4.92 -11.29 3.10
N ASP A 159 5.85 -12.07 3.64
CA ASP A 159 5.52 -13.01 4.70
C ASP A 159 5.12 -12.29 5.98
N ALA A 160 5.83 -11.23 6.36
CA ALA A 160 5.48 -10.40 7.50
C ALA A 160 4.13 -9.69 7.28
N PHE A 161 3.93 -9.09 6.11
CA PHE A 161 2.67 -8.44 5.73
C PHE A 161 1.48 -9.41 5.84
N ARG A 162 1.64 -10.64 5.30
CA ARG A 162 0.61 -11.68 5.41
C ARG A 162 0.40 -12.18 6.83
N LYS A 163 1.45 -12.25 7.66
CA LYS A 163 1.31 -12.64 9.07
C LYS A 163 0.52 -11.63 9.87
N VAL A 164 0.71 -10.33 9.63
CA VAL A 164 -0.11 -9.28 10.27
C VAL A 164 -1.57 -9.41 9.85
N TRP A 165 -1.87 -9.59 8.56
CA TRP A 165 -3.25 -9.86 8.11
C TRP A 165 -3.83 -11.16 8.66
N SER A 166 -3.02 -12.23 8.73
CA SER A 166 -3.44 -13.50 9.32
C SER A 166 -3.75 -13.35 10.81
N HIS A 167 -2.99 -12.53 11.53
CA HIS A 167 -3.26 -12.20 12.93
C HIS A 167 -4.63 -11.53 13.04
N VAL A 168 -4.87 -10.44 12.30
CA VAL A 168 -6.15 -9.71 12.29
C VAL A 168 -7.33 -10.66 12.01
N GLN A 169 -7.26 -11.43 10.92
CA GLN A 169 -8.37 -12.30 10.51
C GLN A 169 -8.53 -13.57 11.36
N SER A 170 -7.52 -13.97 12.15
CA SER A 170 -7.63 -15.13 13.04
C SER A 170 -8.41 -14.86 14.32
N LYS A 171 -8.62 -13.58 14.67
CA LYS A 171 -9.32 -13.20 15.89
C LYS A 171 -10.82 -13.44 15.77
N PRO A 172 -11.52 -13.69 16.89
CA PRO A 172 -12.98 -13.76 16.91
C PRO A 172 -13.58 -12.54 16.23
N TYR A 173 -14.46 -12.77 15.26
CA TYR A 173 -15.11 -11.73 14.47
C TYR A 173 -14.16 -10.82 13.67
N GLY A 174 -12.91 -11.22 13.45
CA GLY A 174 -11.91 -10.47 12.69
C GLY A 174 -11.78 -10.89 11.22
N ASN A 175 -12.38 -12.02 10.84
CA ASN A 175 -12.20 -12.58 9.51
C ASN A 175 -13.11 -11.92 8.46
N ILE A 176 -12.65 -10.84 7.84
CA ILE A 176 -13.38 -10.13 6.79
C ILE A 176 -13.31 -10.80 5.39
N GLY A 177 -12.71 -11.99 5.28
CA GLY A 177 -12.63 -12.75 4.02
C GLY A 177 -11.60 -12.20 3.02
N LEU A 178 -10.68 -11.33 3.46
CA LEU A 178 -9.65 -10.75 2.62
C LEU A 178 -8.52 -11.74 2.37
N LYS A 179 -8.29 -12.08 1.10
CA LYS A 179 -7.19 -12.95 0.67
C LYS A 179 -5.99 -12.10 0.26
N ILE A 180 -4.79 -12.55 0.62
CA ILE A 180 -3.55 -11.86 0.26
C ILE A 180 -2.75 -12.77 -0.67
N ASP A 181 -2.19 -12.21 -1.75
CA ASP A 181 -1.36 -12.98 -2.67
C ASP A 181 -0.19 -13.68 -1.98
N SER A 182 0.18 -14.88 -2.45
CA SER A 182 1.07 -15.80 -1.74
C SER A 182 2.52 -15.81 -2.23
N HIS A 183 2.85 -15.02 -3.26
CA HIS A 183 4.21 -14.94 -3.80
C HIS A 183 5.15 -14.17 -2.83
N LYS A 184 6.45 -14.15 -3.14
CA LYS A 184 7.48 -13.47 -2.34
C LYS A 184 7.86 -12.14 -2.95
N LEU A 185 8.28 -11.19 -2.12
CA LEU A 185 8.94 -9.99 -2.61
C LEU A 185 10.39 -10.29 -3.01
N GLY A 186 11.07 -11.13 -2.22
CA GLY A 186 12.52 -11.40 -2.33
C GLY A 186 13.36 -10.55 -1.38
N GLU A 187 12.75 -9.55 -0.73
CA GLU A 187 13.38 -8.69 0.27
C GLU A 187 13.15 -9.23 1.68
N LEU A 188 14.23 -9.36 2.45
CA LEU A 188 14.23 -9.97 3.77
C LEU A 188 14.40 -8.92 4.88
N LEU A 189 13.55 -9.00 5.91
CA LEU A 189 13.58 -8.12 7.07
C LEU A 189 14.76 -8.45 8.00
N GLY A 190 15.32 -7.42 8.64
CA GLY A 190 16.46 -7.54 9.55
C GLY A 190 17.79 -7.80 8.85
N THR A 191 18.90 -7.50 9.54
CA THR A 191 20.24 -7.72 8.98
C THR A 191 20.68 -9.18 9.08
N SER A 192 21.44 -9.63 8.08
CA SER A 192 21.95 -11.01 8.01
C SER A 192 22.96 -11.37 9.11
N ASP A 193 23.58 -10.36 9.73
CA ASP A 193 24.58 -10.52 10.79
C ASP A 193 23.98 -10.49 12.20
N GLY A 194 22.65 -10.31 12.32
CA GLY A 194 21.95 -10.27 13.59
C GLY A 194 22.04 -8.94 14.33
N GLN A 195 22.75 -7.94 13.81
CA GLN A 195 23.00 -6.69 14.54
C GLN A 195 21.75 -5.79 14.65
N ASN A 196 20.89 -5.78 13.62
CA ASN A 196 19.65 -5.01 13.62
C ASN A 196 18.51 -5.95 13.19
N PRO A 197 17.95 -6.75 14.12
CA PRO A 197 16.76 -7.54 13.84
C PRO A 197 15.57 -6.62 13.56
N TRP A 198 14.63 -7.11 12.76
CA TRP A 198 13.29 -6.54 12.74
C TRP A 198 12.42 -7.32 13.72
N GLU A 199 11.73 -6.63 14.60
CA GLU A 199 10.96 -7.23 15.68
C GLU A 199 9.58 -6.57 15.78
N LEU A 200 8.57 -7.41 15.98
CA LEU A 200 7.19 -7.02 16.23
C LEU A 200 6.72 -7.82 17.43
N ALA A 201 6.57 -7.15 18.56
CA ALA A 201 6.28 -7.79 19.83
C ALA A 201 5.07 -7.17 20.52
N TRP A 202 4.15 -8.02 20.99
CA TRP A 202 2.89 -7.56 21.60
C TRP A 202 3.05 -6.64 22.80
N TRP A 203 4.14 -6.76 23.57
CA TRP A 203 4.37 -5.93 24.76
C TRP A 203 4.71 -4.47 24.41
N ASP A 204 5.08 -4.18 23.16
CA ASP A 204 5.28 -2.82 22.65
C ASP A 204 3.96 -2.20 22.15
N ASN A 205 2.85 -2.95 22.23
CA ASN A 205 1.53 -2.58 21.73
C ASN A 205 1.52 -2.03 20.28
N PRO A 206 2.15 -2.73 19.31
CA PRO A 206 2.21 -2.25 17.94
C PRO A 206 0.84 -2.35 17.26
N ASP A 207 0.50 -1.32 16.48
CA ASP A 207 -0.70 -1.28 15.66
C ASP A 207 -0.51 -2.06 14.36
N CYS A 208 -1.47 -2.91 14.00
CA CYS A 208 -1.40 -3.75 12.80
C CYS A 208 -1.40 -2.91 11.53
N GLY A 209 -2.28 -1.90 11.42
CA GLY A 209 -2.34 -0.98 10.29
C GLY A 209 -1.04 -0.21 10.10
N GLN A 210 -0.55 0.44 11.16
CA GLN A 210 0.71 1.17 11.15
C GLN A 210 1.91 0.27 10.81
N THR A 211 1.88 -0.99 11.24
CA THR A 211 2.91 -1.98 10.88
C THR A 211 2.89 -2.26 9.38
N LEU A 212 1.72 -2.45 8.78
CA LEU A 212 1.57 -2.64 7.33
C LEU A 212 2.04 -1.40 6.55
N ASP A 213 1.70 -0.20 7.03
CA ASP A 213 2.16 1.08 6.46
C ASP A 213 3.69 1.24 6.57
N THR A 214 4.26 0.79 7.68
CA THR A 214 5.73 0.81 7.87
C THR A 214 6.43 -0.18 6.94
N LEU A 215 5.89 -1.39 6.77
CA LEU A 215 6.45 -2.38 5.85
C LEU A 215 6.46 -1.86 4.40
N THR A 216 5.33 -1.29 3.95
CA THR A 216 5.17 -0.75 2.60
C THR A 216 5.99 0.51 2.35
N SER A 217 6.22 1.36 3.36
CA SER A 217 7.04 2.58 3.22
C SER A 217 8.54 2.34 3.34
N THR A 218 8.98 1.39 4.17
CA THR A 218 10.40 1.07 4.37
C THR A 218 10.98 0.17 3.29
N THR A 219 10.15 -0.70 2.71
CA THR A 219 10.48 -1.50 1.53
C THR A 219 9.39 -1.24 0.49
N PRO A 220 9.55 -0.25 -0.41
CA PRO A 220 8.51 0.15 -1.34
C PRO A 220 8.02 -0.99 -2.22
N PHE A 221 6.74 -1.33 -2.11
CA PHE A 221 6.02 -2.19 -3.04
C PHE A 221 4.59 -1.68 -3.18
N ASP A 222 3.94 -2.05 -4.28
CA ASP A 222 2.56 -1.69 -4.51
C ASP A 222 1.60 -2.78 -4.04
N TRP A 223 0.41 -2.38 -3.61
CA TRP A 223 -0.72 -3.28 -3.46
C TRP A 223 -2.01 -2.65 -3.95
N ILE A 224 -2.98 -3.47 -4.35
CA ILE A 224 -4.34 -3.02 -4.67
C ILE A 224 -5.36 -3.96 -4.05
N GLU A 225 -6.43 -3.38 -3.53
CA GLU A 225 -7.61 -4.09 -3.12
C GLU A 225 -8.53 -4.34 -4.32
N THR A 226 -9.03 -5.57 -4.45
CA THR A 226 -9.90 -5.99 -5.54
C THR A 226 -11.04 -6.84 -5.02
N HIS A 227 -12.19 -6.71 -5.68
CA HIS A 227 -13.38 -7.51 -5.40
C HIS A 227 -13.95 -8.05 -6.70
N ALA A 228 -14.42 -9.29 -6.68
CA ALA A 228 -15.02 -9.92 -7.83
C ALA A 228 -16.05 -10.96 -7.39
N TRP A 229 -17.07 -11.16 -8.24
CA TRP A 229 -17.91 -12.34 -8.13
C TRP A 229 -17.06 -13.61 -8.24
N SER A 230 -17.35 -14.59 -7.38
CA SER A 230 -16.61 -15.85 -7.31
C SER A 230 -17.55 -17.04 -7.45
N GLY A 231 -17.16 -17.99 -8.29
CA GLY A 231 -17.97 -19.18 -8.60
C GLY A 231 -19.26 -18.84 -9.36
N SER A 232 -20.26 -19.72 -9.22
CA SER A 232 -21.58 -19.59 -9.87
C SER A 232 -22.67 -19.08 -8.91
N GLY A 233 -22.28 -18.51 -7.76
CA GLY A 233 -23.19 -18.05 -6.71
C GLY A 233 -23.02 -16.57 -6.37
N ASN A 234 -23.72 -16.13 -5.32
CA ASN A 234 -23.70 -14.74 -4.83
C ASN A 234 -22.52 -14.47 -3.89
N THR A 235 -21.38 -15.12 -4.12
CA THR A 235 -20.18 -14.98 -3.30
C THR A 235 -19.26 -13.94 -3.92
N ILE A 236 -18.79 -13.00 -3.10
CA ILE A 236 -17.82 -11.98 -3.49
C ILE A 236 -16.47 -12.37 -2.88
N GLU A 237 -15.43 -12.50 -3.70
CA GLU A 237 -14.07 -12.65 -3.22
C GLU A 237 -13.42 -11.29 -3.04
N HIS A 238 -12.70 -11.11 -1.93
CA HIS A 238 -11.89 -9.92 -1.66
C HIS A 238 -10.42 -10.31 -1.68
N ARG A 239 -9.59 -9.51 -2.35
CA ARG A 239 -8.18 -9.81 -2.52
C ARG A 239 -7.28 -8.58 -2.49
N LEU A 240 -6.23 -8.63 -1.68
CA LEU A 240 -5.05 -7.78 -1.81
C LEU A 240 -4.07 -8.40 -2.79
N ARG A 241 -3.91 -7.74 -3.93
CA ARG A 241 -2.89 -8.08 -4.93
C ARG A 241 -1.61 -7.35 -4.58
N LEU A 242 -0.50 -8.07 -4.51
CA LEU A 242 0.82 -7.51 -4.21
C LEU A 242 1.65 -7.39 -5.50
N GLY A 243 2.42 -6.31 -5.65
CA GLY A 243 3.21 -6.03 -6.84
C GLY A 243 4.71 -6.13 -6.62
N THR A 244 5.37 -7.04 -7.33
CA THR A 244 6.84 -7.19 -7.30
C THR A 244 7.45 -6.81 -8.66
N PRO A 245 8.31 -5.77 -8.77
CA PRO A 245 8.63 -4.74 -7.75
C PRO A 245 7.53 -3.68 -7.61
N ARG A 246 6.60 -3.60 -8.57
CA ARG A 246 5.46 -2.68 -8.58
C ARG A 246 4.28 -3.29 -9.33
N LEU A 247 3.08 -2.75 -9.15
CA LEU A 247 1.90 -3.13 -9.93
C LEU A 247 1.83 -2.36 -11.26
N GLY A 248 0.98 -2.84 -12.16
CA GLY A 248 0.74 -2.22 -13.44
C GLY A 248 1.90 -2.34 -14.43
N ARG A 249 1.70 -1.77 -15.62
CA ARG A 249 2.67 -1.79 -16.71
C ARG A 249 2.61 -0.50 -17.50
N LYS A 250 3.61 -0.28 -18.33
CA LYS A 250 3.57 0.79 -19.33
C LYS A 250 2.54 0.46 -20.42
N ARG A 251 1.64 1.39 -20.70
CA ARG A 251 0.51 1.23 -21.63
C ARG A 251 0.75 2.04 -22.89
N ASP A 252 1.51 1.44 -23.80
CA ASP A 252 1.68 1.98 -25.16
C ASP A 252 0.48 1.64 -26.08
N ASP A 253 -0.44 0.79 -25.60
CA ASP A 253 -1.68 0.37 -26.27
C ASP A 253 -2.88 1.29 -26.01
N LEU A 254 -2.78 2.19 -25.04
CA LEU A 254 -3.84 3.14 -24.68
C LEU A 254 -3.43 4.57 -25.05
N ARG A 255 -4.43 5.41 -25.31
CA ARG A 255 -4.23 6.83 -25.64
C ARG A 255 -5.14 7.71 -24.81
N PHE A 256 -4.57 8.75 -24.22
CA PHE A 256 -5.26 9.76 -23.41
C PHE A 256 -4.91 11.15 -23.98
N ALA A 257 -5.82 11.75 -24.74
CA ALA A 257 -5.55 12.97 -25.50
C ALA A 257 -6.68 14.01 -25.46
N ASP A 258 -6.30 15.28 -25.47
CA ASP A 258 -7.23 16.41 -25.62
C ASP A 258 -8.00 16.32 -26.94
N GLY A 259 -9.30 16.63 -26.89
CA GLY A 259 -10.19 16.55 -28.05
C GLY A 259 -10.59 15.12 -28.45
N GLU A 260 -10.09 14.10 -27.74
CA GLU A 260 -10.48 12.70 -27.91
C GLU A 260 -11.25 12.22 -26.68
N ASN A 261 -10.55 11.70 -25.68
CA ASN A 261 -11.15 11.03 -24.52
C ASN A 261 -10.90 11.75 -23.18
N LEU A 262 -10.21 12.89 -23.21
CA LEU A 262 -10.08 13.78 -22.05
C LEU A 262 -11.20 14.82 -22.06
N ILE A 263 -11.94 14.90 -20.96
CA ILE A 263 -12.95 15.94 -20.73
C ILE A 263 -12.31 17.18 -20.12
N ALA A 264 -11.45 16.95 -19.12
CA ALA A 264 -10.81 17.99 -18.36
C ALA A 264 -9.47 17.49 -17.83
N ILE A 265 -8.56 18.42 -17.60
CA ILE A 265 -7.35 18.18 -16.82
C ILE A 265 -7.38 19.06 -15.58
N ALA A 266 -6.90 18.52 -14.46
CA ALA A 266 -6.58 19.36 -13.32
C ALA A 266 -5.45 20.33 -13.71
N LYS A 267 -5.42 21.47 -13.02
CA LYS A 267 -4.45 22.54 -13.26
C LYS A 267 -3.03 21.95 -13.37
N PRO A 268 -2.35 22.08 -14.52
CA PRO A 268 -0.96 21.67 -14.63
C PRO A 268 -0.12 22.47 -13.64
N GLU A 269 0.72 21.77 -12.89
CA GLU A 269 1.51 22.36 -11.82
C GLU A 269 3.00 22.17 -12.08
N GLY A 270 3.76 23.21 -11.74
CA GLY A 270 5.19 23.07 -11.59
C GLY A 270 5.49 22.25 -10.34
N MET A 271 6.51 21.41 -10.39
CA MET A 271 6.88 20.56 -9.25
C MET A 271 7.70 21.33 -8.20
N GLY A 272 7.30 22.54 -7.85
CA GLY A 272 8.05 23.41 -6.92
C GLY A 272 8.24 22.81 -5.54
N ASP A 273 7.21 22.12 -5.03
CA ASP A 273 7.24 21.50 -3.71
C ASP A 273 8.12 20.24 -3.68
N ASP A 274 8.06 19.43 -4.75
CA ASP A 274 8.86 18.21 -4.90
C ASP A 274 10.27 18.46 -5.45
N TYR A 275 10.53 19.69 -5.91
CA TYR A 275 11.77 20.05 -6.56
C TYR A 275 12.98 19.90 -5.62
N ALA A 276 13.94 19.11 -6.08
CA ALA A 276 15.24 18.97 -5.47
C ALA A 276 16.31 18.81 -6.56
N ASN A 277 17.35 19.62 -6.45
CA ASN A 277 18.56 19.50 -7.25
C ASN A 277 19.73 18.91 -6.46
N GLU A 278 19.45 18.47 -5.25
CA GLU A 278 20.31 17.66 -4.43
C GLU A 278 19.50 16.55 -3.76
N VAL A 279 20.03 15.33 -3.78
CA VAL A 279 19.44 14.17 -3.13
C VAL A 279 20.44 13.55 -2.17
N VAL A 280 20.05 13.42 -0.90
CA VAL A 280 20.75 12.65 0.12
C VAL A 280 20.12 11.27 0.21
N VAL A 281 20.86 10.23 -0.11
CA VAL A 281 20.41 8.84 0.03
C VAL A 281 20.99 8.25 1.29
N LEU A 282 20.12 7.69 2.13
CA LEU A 282 20.43 7.05 3.39
C LEU A 282 20.22 5.55 3.26
N GLY A 283 21.31 4.80 3.31
CA GLY A 283 21.38 3.37 3.14
C GLY A 283 21.31 2.55 4.42
N LYS A 284 21.76 1.30 4.29
CA LYS A 284 21.92 0.31 5.36
C LYS A 284 22.75 0.86 6.53
N GLY A 285 22.37 0.45 7.75
CA GLY A 285 23.01 0.83 9.01
C GLY A 285 22.12 1.74 9.87
N GLU A 286 22.65 2.13 11.03
CA GLU A 286 21.95 2.98 12.01
C GLU A 286 22.84 4.12 12.51
N GLY A 287 22.21 5.24 12.87
CA GLY A 287 22.87 6.44 13.36
C GLY A 287 24.05 6.87 12.48
N ARG A 288 25.19 7.16 13.10
CA ARG A 288 26.42 7.61 12.42
C ARG A 288 26.98 6.59 11.42
N LYS A 289 26.62 5.31 11.53
CA LYS A 289 27.16 4.23 10.68
C LYS A 289 26.31 3.99 9.42
N MET A 290 25.23 4.75 9.22
CA MET A 290 24.42 4.64 8.02
C MET A 290 25.26 4.92 6.77
N ALA A 291 25.19 3.99 5.81
CA ALA A 291 25.70 4.22 4.47
C ALA A 291 24.98 5.45 3.90
N ARG A 292 25.70 6.35 3.24
CA ARG A 292 25.11 7.57 2.68
C ARG A 292 25.77 7.97 1.38
N ALA A 293 24.98 8.49 0.46
CA ALA A 293 25.48 9.21 -0.72
C ALA A 293 24.75 10.54 -0.86
N GLN A 294 25.38 11.46 -1.59
CA GLN A 294 24.83 12.78 -1.84
C GLN A 294 25.09 13.12 -3.30
N VAL A 295 24.02 13.28 -4.06
CA VAL A 295 24.06 13.59 -5.50
C VAL A 295 23.55 15.01 -5.66
N HIS A 296 24.26 15.84 -6.40
CA HIS A 296 23.87 17.22 -6.67
C HIS A 296 23.99 17.52 -8.17
N ARG A 297 23.12 18.39 -8.67
CA ARG A 297 23.12 18.86 -10.05
C ARG A 297 22.78 20.35 -10.08
N TYR A 298 23.70 21.19 -10.56
CA TYR A 298 23.35 22.58 -10.81
C TYR A 298 22.55 22.69 -12.12
N ASP A 299 21.40 23.33 -12.05
CA ASP A 299 20.47 23.53 -13.17
C ASP A 299 20.04 24.99 -13.32
N GLY A 300 20.81 25.92 -12.72
CA GLY A 300 20.50 27.36 -12.72
C GLY A 300 19.60 27.81 -11.56
N ARG A 301 19.05 26.90 -10.74
CA ARG A 301 18.15 27.23 -9.62
C ARG A 301 18.81 27.08 -8.25
N LEU A 302 18.17 27.62 -7.22
CA LEU A 302 18.62 27.51 -5.82
C LEU A 302 18.67 26.05 -5.34
N ARG A 303 19.55 25.79 -4.38
CA ARG A 303 19.71 24.48 -3.75
C ARG A 303 18.45 24.07 -2.99
N ARG A 304 17.88 22.93 -3.34
CA ARG A 304 16.80 22.24 -2.63
C ARG A 304 17.17 20.78 -2.48
N VAL A 305 16.97 20.23 -1.28
CA VAL A 305 17.47 18.92 -0.89
C VAL A 305 16.29 17.99 -0.62
N ALA A 306 16.29 16.82 -1.26
CA ALA A 306 15.43 15.69 -0.90
C ALA A 306 16.26 14.63 -0.18
N THR A 307 15.66 13.99 0.83
CA THR A 307 16.28 12.85 1.53
C THR A 307 15.49 11.59 1.22
N VAL A 308 16.16 10.56 0.75
CA VAL A 308 15.58 9.24 0.48
C VAL A 308 16.23 8.22 1.38
N THR A 309 15.44 7.37 2.03
CA THR A 309 15.96 6.24 2.81
C THR A 309 15.69 4.95 2.07
N ASP A 310 16.74 4.15 1.86
CA ASP A 310 16.67 2.84 1.24
C ASP A 310 17.63 1.89 1.97
N LYS A 311 17.08 1.15 2.94
CA LYS A 311 17.86 0.31 3.86
C LYS A 311 18.46 -0.94 3.21
N THR A 312 18.08 -1.23 1.95
CA THR A 312 18.64 -2.33 1.18
C THR A 312 20.05 -1.99 0.66
N LEU A 313 20.33 -0.70 0.43
CA LEU A 313 21.55 -0.24 -0.21
C LEU A 313 22.72 -0.13 0.76
N SER A 314 23.82 -0.82 0.47
CA SER A 314 25.03 -0.80 1.30
C SER A 314 26.29 -0.32 0.59
N SER A 315 26.26 -0.23 -0.75
CA SER A 315 27.42 0.20 -1.54
C SER A 315 27.28 1.66 -1.99
N SER A 316 28.40 2.39 -2.04
CA SER A 316 28.43 3.76 -2.55
C SER A 316 27.92 3.87 -3.98
N SER A 317 28.17 2.86 -4.82
CA SER A 317 27.70 2.84 -6.22
C SER A 317 26.18 2.79 -6.28
N SER A 318 25.56 1.84 -5.56
CA SER A 318 24.10 1.69 -5.53
C SER A 318 23.40 2.92 -4.95
N LEU A 319 23.96 3.52 -3.90
CA LEU A 319 23.43 4.75 -3.31
C LEU A 319 23.51 5.94 -4.28
N ASN A 320 24.60 6.07 -5.04
CA ASN A 320 24.72 7.11 -6.07
C ASN A 320 23.72 6.90 -7.21
N THR A 321 23.55 5.67 -7.69
CA THR A 321 22.55 5.34 -8.72
C THR A 321 21.13 5.71 -8.26
N ARG A 322 20.75 5.35 -7.02
CA ARG A 322 19.46 5.72 -6.43
C ARG A 322 19.28 7.24 -6.36
N GLY A 323 20.33 7.96 -5.96
CA GLY A 323 20.30 9.42 -5.87
C GLY A 323 20.18 10.11 -7.23
N GLN A 324 20.82 9.57 -8.27
CA GLN A 324 20.69 10.07 -9.65
C GLN A 324 19.27 9.84 -10.21
N GLN A 325 18.69 8.67 -9.95
CA GLN A 325 17.31 8.36 -10.34
C GLN A 325 16.31 9.34 -9.70
N GLU A 326 16.40 9.52 -8.38
CA GLU A 326 15.53 10.44 -7.65
C GLU A 326 15.68 11.89 -8.13
N SER A 327 16.92 12.34 -8.37
CA SER A 327 17.19 13.69 -8.86
C SER A 327 16.60 13.93 -10.27
N ALA A 328 16.58 12.90 -11.11
CA ALA A 328 16.00 13.00 -12.46
C ALA A 328 14.47 13.18 -12.43
N GLY A 329 13.78 12.55 -11.46
CA GLY A 329 12.34 12.74 -11.26
C GLY A 329 12.01 14.15 -10.73
N ARG A 330 12.78 14.64 -9.75
CA ARG A 330 12.51 15.90 -9.03
C ARG A 330 12.87 17.18 -9.77
N THR A 331 13.66 17.12 -10.84
CA THR A 331 14.11 18.32 -11.57
C THR A 331 13.16 18.78 -12.67
N LYS A 332 12.09 18.03 -12.95
CA LYS A 332 11.17 18.33 -14.07
C LYS A 332 10.14 19.41 -13.71
N ALA A 333 9.69 20.15 -14.72
CA ALA A 333 8.96 21.39 -14.50
C ALA A 333 7.44 21.29 -14.62
N LEU A 334 6.87 20.15 -14.99
CA LEU A 334 5.43 20.03 -15.19
C LEU A 334 4.89 18.63 -14.83
N GLN A 335 3.79 18.63 -14.08
CA GLN A 335 2.94 17.49 -13.78
C GLN A 335 1.49 17.82 -14.13
N ILE A 336 0.75 16.82 -14.62
CA ILE A 336 -0.70 16.87 -14.73
C ILE A 336 -1.23 16.00 -13.59
N PRO A 337 -1.75 16.59 -12.50
CA PRO A 337 -2.05 15.84 -11.28
C PRO A 337 -3.30 14.96 -11.40
N ALA A 338 -4.22 15.31 -12.30
CA ALA A 338 -5.37 14.47 -12.60
C ALA A 338 -5.93 14.75 -14.00
N ILE A 339 -6.60 13.75 -14.56
CA ILE A 339 -7.37 13.86 -15.80
C ILE A 339 -8.77 13.28 -15.59
N GLN A 340 -9.78 13.88 -16.22
CA GLN A 340 -11.13 13.33 -16.30
C GLN A 340 -11.33 12.73 -17.68
N VAL A 341 -11.75 11.47 -17.73
CA VAL A 341 -11.85 10.67 -18.96
C VAL A 341 -13.26 10.11 -19.15
N ILE A 342 -13.62 9.83 -20.40
CA ILE A 342 -14.82 9.06 -20.78
C ILE A 342 -14.45 7.68 -21.30
N ASP A 343 -15.43 6.76 -21.29
CA ASP A 343 -15.30 5.51 -22.04
C ASP A 343 -15.15 5.78 -23.54
N HIS A 344 -14.02 5.36 -24.11
CA HIS A 344 -13.67 5.63 -25.49
C HIS A 344 -12.91 4.44 -26.11
N PRO A 345 -13.02 4.15 -27.42
CA PRO A 345 -12.29 3.04 -28.05
C PRO A 345 -10.77 3.04 -27.81
N ASN A 346 -10.16 4.22 -27.65
CA ASN A 346 -8.72 4.40 -27.38
C ASN A 346 -8.31 4.08 -25.93
N ALA A 347 -9.27 4.11 -24.99
CA ALA A 347 -9.09 3.74 -23.59
C ALA A 347 -10.47 3.40 -23.03
N ARG A 348 -10.87 2.13 -23.18
CA ARG A 348 -12.19 1.69 -22.71
C ARG A 348 -12.21 1.58 -21.19
N LEU A 349 -13.34 1.83 -20.55
CA LEU A 349 -13.48 1.65 -19.11
C LEU A 349 -13.08 0.21 -18.71
N GLY A 350 -12.18 0.10 -17.73
CA GLY A 350 -11.61 -1.18 -17.28
C GLY A 350 -10.47 -1.72 -18.15
N SER A 351 -10.06 -1.01 -19.21
CA SER A 351 -8.87 -1.36 -19.99
C SER A 351 -7.58 -0.96 -19.29
N TRP A 352 -7.61 -0.04 -18.32
CA TRP A 352 -6.49 0.35 -17.46
C TRP A 352 -6.70 -0.16 -16.02
N GLN A 353 -5.62 -0.13 -15.24
CA GLN A 353 -5.65 -0.43 -13.81
C GLN A 353 -4.73 0.53 -13.04
N LEU A 354 -4.94 0.62 -11.73
CA LEU A 354 -4.03 1.33 -10.84
C LEU A 354 -2.61 0.78 -10.96
N GLY A 355 -1.62 1.68 -10.97
CA GLY A 355 -0.22 1.37 -11.21
C GLY A 355 0.17 1.28 -12.68
N ASP A 356 -0.73 1.40 -13.65
CA ASP A 356 -0.32 1.52 -15.05
C ASP A 356 0.36 2.87 -15.31
N ASP A 357 1.38 2.88 -16.17
CA ASP A 357 1.96 4.10 -16.71
C ASP A 357 1.27 4.42 -18.04
N ILE A 358 0.65 5.58 -18.15
CA ILE A 358 -0.10 6.06 -19.31
C ILE A 358 0.52 7.34 -19.88
N ARG A 359 0.35 7.54 -21.18
CA ARG A 359 0.81 8.74 -21.88
C ARG A 359 -0.33 9.75 -21.96
N VAL A 360 -0.14 10.94 -21.38
CA VAL A 360 -1.11 12.03 -21.40
C VAL A 360 -0.64 13.10 -22.38
N GLN A 361 -1.47 13.40 -23.37
CA GLN A 361 -1.16 14.30 -24.48
C GLN A 361 -2.15 15.46 -24.52
N VAL A 362 -1.71 16.63 -24.06
CA VAL A 362 -2.60 17.77 -23.84
C VAL A 362 -1.96 19.07 -24.28
N HIS A 363 -2.79 20.04 -24.66
CA HIS A 363 -2.34 21.38 -24.96
C HIS A 363 -2.48 22.27 -23.73
N VAL A 364 -1.36 22.74 -23.17
CA VAL A 364 -1.36 23.67 -22.05
C VAL A 364 -1.04 25.07 -22.59
N PRO A 365 -1.93 26.07 -22.52
CA PRO A 365 -1.76 27.36 -23.20
C PRO A 365 -0.41 28.07 -22.96
N TRP A 366 0.17 27.89 -21.78
CA TRP A 366 1.42 28.53 -21.36
C TRP A 366 2.68 27.69 -21.62
N VAL A 367 2.52 26.40 -21.91
CA VAL A 367 3.64 25.44 -22.09
C VAL A 367 3.68 24.89 -23.52
N GLY A 368 2.57 24.94 -24.25
CA GLY A 368 2.38 24.30 -25.54
C GLY A 368 1.90 22.85 -25.40
N ASP A 369 2.20 22.03 -26.40
CA ASP A 369 1.83 20.62 -26.42
C ASP A 369 2.69 19.84 -25.43
N VAL A 370 2.04 19.23 -24.46
CA VAL A 370 2.63 18.45 -23.40
C VAL A 370 2.37 16.98 -23.66
N ASP A 371 3.44 16.21 -23.62
CA ASP A 371 3.39 14.76 -23.81
C ASP A 371 4.22 14.09 -22.71
N VAL A 372 3.53 13.56 -21.70
CA VAL A 372 4.18 13.10 -20.47
C VAL A 372 3.58 11.79 -19.97
N TRP A 373 4.48 10.90 -19.56
CA TRP A 373 4.14 9.65 -18.90
C TRP A 373 3.79 9.87 -17.43
N HIS A 374 2.61 9.40 -17.06
CA HIS A 374 2.09 9.44 -15.72
C HIS A 374 1.68 8.04 -15.26
N ARG A 375 1.93 7.75 -13.99
CA ARG A 375 1.41 6.59 -13.29
C ARG A 375 0.03 6.90 -12.73
N ILE A 376 -0.93 6.01 -12.95
CA ILE A 376 -2.25 6.08 -12.32
C ILE A 376 -2.12 5.64 -10.87
N VAL A 377 -2.35 6.57 -9.93
CA VAL A 377 -2.26 6.31 -8.49
C VAL A 377 -3.62 6.24 -7.80
N SER A 378 -4.66 6.74 -8.45
CA SER A 378 -6.04 6.58 -7.99
C SER A 378 -6.99 6.74 -9.17
N ASP A 379 -8.16 6.11 -9.07
CA ASP A 379 -9.29 6.39 -9.94
C ASP A 379 -10.59 6.57 -9.14
N GLU A 380 -11.46 7.40 -9.67
CA GLU A 380 -12.77 7.73 -9.09
C GLU A 380 -13.82 7.70 -10.21
N ILE A 381 -14.79 6.78 -10.11
CA ILE A 381 -15.78 6.52 -11.17
C ILE A 381 -17.08 7.22 -10.82
N SER A 382 -17.51 8.20 -11.62
CA SER A 382 -18.75 8.93 -11.38
C SER A 382 -19.96 8.28 -12.05
N ALA A 383 -21.13 8.51 -11.47
CA ALA A 383 -22.39 7.98 -11.99
C ALA A 383 -22.73 8.52 -13.40
N ASP A 384 -22.20 9.65 -13.84
CA ASP A 384 -22.40 10.12 -15.22
C ASP A 384 -21.54 9.38 -16.27
N GLY A 385 -20.77 8.37 -15.85
CA GLY A 385 -19.94 7.54 -16.73
C GLY A 385 -18.55 8.09 -17.01
N THR A 386 -18.14 9.16 -16.29
CA THR A 386 -16.75 9.65 -16.35
C THR A 386 -15.88 9.00 -15.29
N VAL A 387 -14.57 9.06 -15.47
CA VAL A 387 -13.59 8.63 -14.48
C VAL A 387 -12.55 9.70 -14.28
N VAL A 388 -12.30 10.08 -13.03
CA VAL A 388 -11.15 10.92 -12.68
C VAL A 388 -9.98 10.01 -12.35
N LEU A 389 -8.88 10.15 -13.09
CA LEU A 389 -7.62 9.47 -12.81
C LEU A 389 -6.69 10.45 -12.11
N THR A 390 -6.26 10.14 -10.89
CA THR A 390 -5.19 10.87 -10.21
C THR A 390 -3.85 10.30 -10.66
N LEU A 391 -2.92 11.21 -10.95
CA LEU A 391 -1.69 10.93 -11.66
C LEU A 391 -0.48 11.45 -10.89
N LYS A 392 0.61 10.69 -10.97
CA LYS A 392 1.95 11.14 -10.61
C LYS A 392 2.88 10.86 -11.77
N ARG A 393 3.97 11.62 -11.92
CA ARG A 393 4.91 11.34 -13.01
C ARG A 393 5.52 9.94 -12.86
N SER A 394 5.56 9.16 -13.94
CA SER A 394 6.10 7.79 -13.90
C SER A 394 7.56 7.74 -13.46
N ASP A 395 8.34 8.77 -13.79
CA ASP A 395 9.74 8.90 -13.42
C ASP A 395 10.00 9.33 -11.97
N ALA A 396 8.94 9.64 -11.20
CA ALA A 396 9.04 9.89 -9.77
C ALA A 396 9.01 8.58 -8.92
N PHE A 397 8.74 7.44 -9.55
CA PHE A 397 8.67 6.15 -8.86
C PHE A 397 9.97 5.36 -9.06
N HIS A 398 10.50 4.89 -7.93
CA HIS A 398 11.71 4.10 -7.88
C HIS A 398 11.48 2.99 -6.86
N TYR A 399 11.62 1.75 -7.31
CA TYR A 399 11.41 0.54 -6.54
C TYR A 399 12.72 -0.24 -6.44
#